data_AF-A0A0J6KHI2-F1
#
_entry.id   AF-A0A0J6KHI2-F1
#
_cell.length_a   1.000
_cell.length_b   1.000
_cell.length_c   1.000
_cell.angle_alpha   90.00
_cell.angle_beta   90.00
_cell.angle_gamma   90.00
#
_symmetry.space_group_name_H-M   'P 1'
#
loop_
_entity.id
_entity.type
_entity.pdbx_description
1 polymer ?
#
loop_
_entity_poly.entity_id
_entity_poly.type
_entity_poly.pdbx_seq_one_letter_code
_entity_poly.pdbx_strand_id
1 'polypeptide(L)'
;MRQSICKPLVRLSAVLALLMAASLAHAVECRAIPSVKSSGVSASNNAAGGHLNQHIYGATPPAGTSQVGKTLFTSVEEYTGFWNNYVDPKKYTGVAVQCSGNHARQSVTVYSVLKKDKIGGYSCTGADAAGRCNAQTRSQFSSVQLDFEVVKGNWILLTAYPVN
;
A
#
# COMPACT_ATOMS: atom_id res chain seq x y z
N MET A 1 37.44 -67.77 20.71
CA MET A 1 36.95 -66.93 19.58
C MET A 1 35.43 -66.92 19.59
N ARG A 2 34.81 -65.80 19.18
CA ARG A 2 33.36 -65.43 19.15
C ARG A 2 32.87 -64.80 20.47
N GLN A 3 32.89 -63.47 20.66
CA GLN A 3 32.10 -62.36 20.05
C GLN A 3 30.60 -62.66 19.96
N SER A 4 29.64 -61.78 20.24
CA SER A 4 29.50 -60.50 20.94
C SER A 4 27.98 -60.31 21.01
N ILE A 5 27.39 -60.11 22.19
CA ILE A 5 25.93 -59.94 22.33
C ILE A 5 25.57 -58.47 22.01
N CYS A 6 24.80 -58.30 20.96
CA CYS A 6 24.34 -57.02 20.42
C CYS A 6 23.09 -56.52 21.16
N LYS A 7 23.13 -55.28 21.68
CA LYS A 7 22.00 -54.37 21.94
C LYS A 7 22.54 -52.94 21.77
N PRO A 8 21.74 -51.88 21.48
CA PRO A 8 20.29 -51.83 21.28
C PRO A 8 19.90 -51.12 19.96
N LEU A 9 18.66 -51.32 19.46
CA LEU A 9 18.08 -50.41 18.46
C LEU A 9 16.68 -50.01 18.91
N VAL A 10 16.62 -49.05 19.84
CA VAL A 10 15.39 -48.32 20.13
C VAL A 10 15.42 -47.06 19.27
N ARG A 11 14.89 -47.15 18.06
CA ARG A 11 14.48 -45.99 17.26
C ARG A 11 13.10 -45.57 17.75
N LEU A 12 13.05 -44.72 18.79
CA LEU A 12 11.81 -44.08 19.20
C LEU A 12 11.74 -42.67 18.61
N SER A 13 10.82 -42.54 17.67
CA SER A 13 10.20 -41.35 17.10
C SER A 13 10.28 -40.08 17.96
N ALA A 14 11.08 -39.11 17.54
CA ALA A 14 11.05 -37.73 18.06
C ALA A 14 10.97 -36.70 16.92
N VAL A 15 10.28 -37.04 15.82
CA VAL A 15 10.03 -36.13 14.68
C VAL A 15 8.56 -35.67 14.67
N LEU A 16 8.03 -35.30 15.84
CA LEU A 16 6.66 -34.78 15.94
C LEU A 16 6.55 -33.59 16.90
N ALA A 17 7.57 -32.72 16.89
CA ALA A 17 7.48 -31.37 17.46
C ALA A 17 7.61 -30.29 16.36
N LEU A 18 7.36 -30.66 15.10
CA LEU A 18 7.46 -29.79 13.92
C LEU A 18 6.12 -29.20 13.47
N LEU A 19 5.08 -29.25 14.30
CA LEU A 19 3.74 -28.83 13.90
C LEU A 19 3.20 -27.79 14.90
N MET A 20 2.83 -26.64 14.35
CA MET A 20 2.01 -25.59 14.95
C MET A 20 2.74 -24.43 15.65
N ALA A 21 3.89 -23.98 15.11
CA ALA A 21 4.14 -22.54 15.07
C ALA A 21 3.34 -21.95 13.89
N ALA A 22 2.02 -22.10 13.91
CA ALA A 22 1.17 -21.24 13.10
C ALA A 22 1.38 -19.85 13.68
N SER A 23 2.23 -19.04 13.04
CA SER A 23 2.25 -17.61 13.29
C SER A 23 0.80 -17.17 13.09
N LEU A 24 0.15 -16.81 14.20
CA LEU A 24 -1.08 -16.05 14.13
C LEU A 24 -0.70 -14.86 13.25
N ALA A 25 -1.23 -14.82 12.03
CA ALA A 25 -1.07 -13.67 11.15
C ALA A 25 -1.87 -12.54 11.82
N HIS A 26 -1.25 -11.89 12.80
CA HIS A 26 -1.84 -10.74 13.45
C HIS A 26 -2.10 -9.73 12.36
N ALA A 27 -3.34 -9.26 12.29
CA ALA A 27 -3.69 -8.18 11.40
C ALA A 27 -2.79 -6.99 11.75
N VAL A 28 -1.95 -6.55 10.81
CA VAL A 28 -1.04 -5.41 10.97
C VAL A 28 -1.63 -4.24 10.20
N GLU A 29 -1.55 -3.03 10.77
CA GLU A 29 -1.98 -1.83 10.07
C GLU A 29 -1.29 -1.77 8.70
N CYS A 30 -2.04 -1.59 7.62
CA CYS A 30 -1.47 -1.58 6.27
C CYS A 30 -0.31 -0.56 6.17
N ARG A 31 -0.48 0.61 6.79
CA ARG A 31 0.54 1.67 6.84
C ARG A 31 1.84 1.29 7.56
N ALA A 32 1.84 0.25 8.38
CA ALA A 32 3.01 -0.24 9.09
C ALA A 32 3.83 -1.26 8.28
N ILE A 33 3.23 -1.88 7.25
CA ILE A 33 3.88 -2.92 6.45
C ILE A 33 5.01 -2.29 5.58
N PRO A 34 6.24 -2.85 5.60
CA PRO A 34 7.37 -2.29 4.84
C PRO A 34 7.13 -2.15 3.33
N SER A 35 6.52 -3.15 2.69
CA SER A 35 6.19 -3.11 1.26
C SER A 35 5.13 -2.05 0.94
N VAL A 36 4.18 -1.81 1.85
CA VAL A 36 3.21 -0.71 1.73
C VAL A 36 3.92 0.65 1.86
N LYS A 37 4.83 0.80 2.83
CA LYS A 37 5.63 2.05 2.99
C LYS A 37 6.43 2.37 1.75
N SER A 38 7.11 1.37 1.19
CA SER A 38 7.91 1.51 -0.03
C SER A 38 7.05 1.81 -1.25
N SER A 39 5.96 1.05 -1.47
CA SER A 39 5.05 1.29 -2.59
C SER A 39 4.27 2.59 -2.47
N GLY A 40 4.10 3.15 -1.26
CA GLY A 40 3.54 4.47 -1.06
C GLY A 40 4.44 5.62 -1.51
N VAL A 41 5.69 5.38 -1.90
CA VAL A 41 6.53 6.40 -2.54
C VAL A 41 6.19 6.47 -4.03
N SER A 42 5.83 7.65 -4.54
CA SER A 42 5.42 7.86 -5.95
C SER A 42 6.42 7.26 -6.96
N ALA A 43 7.72 7.44 -6.72
CA ALA A 43 8.77 6.90 -7.58
C ALA A 43 8.85 5.36 -7.60
N SER A 44 8.37 4.68 -6.55
CA SER A 44 8.43 3.22 -6.40
C SER A 44 7.10 2.53 -6.73
N ASN A 45 5.99 3.27 -6.73
CA ASN A 45 4.65 2.70 -6.81
C ASN A 45 4.38 1.91 -8.11
N ASN A 46 4.71 2.50 -9.27
CA ASN A 46 4.48 1.83 -10.56
C ASN A 46 5.25 0.49 -10.66
N ALA A 47 6.50 0.45 -10.17
CA ALA A 47 7.32 -0.77 -10.18
C ALA A 47 6.76 -1.86 -9.26
N ALA A 48 6.13 -1.47 -8.15
CA ALA A 48 5.41 -2.37 -7.25
C ALA A 48 4.09 -2.88 -7.86
N GLY A 49 3.65 -2.33 -9.00
CA GLY A 49 2.38 -2.65 -9.65
C GLY A 49 1.20 -1.79 -9.19
N GLY A 50 1.48 -0.66 -8.52
CA GLY A 50 0.48 0.30 -8.12
C GLY A 50 0.10 1.30 -9.22
N HIS A 51 -0.99 2.01 -8.96
CA HIS A 51 -1.66 2.98 -9.83
C HIS A 51 -1.66 4.41 -9.25
N LEU A 52 -0.93 4.66 -8.15
CA LEU A 52 -0.89 5.94 -7.43
C LEU A 52 -0.58 7.12 -8.36
N ASN A 53 0.34 6.94 -9.30
CA ASN A 53 0.76 8.02 -10.19
C ASN A 53 -0.32 8.39 -11.22
N GLN A 54 -1.45 7.67 -11.31
CA GLN A 54 -2.64 8.16 -12.03
C GLN A 54 -3.33 9.34 -11.30
N HIS A 55 -2.94 9.61 -10.05
CA HIS A 55 -3.59 10.56 -9.15
C HIS A 55 -2.65 11.64 -8.61
N ILE A 56 -1.50 11.87 -9.24
CA ILE A 56 -0.54 12.90 -8.82
C ILE A 56 -0.16 13.75 -10.03
N TYR A 57 -0.50 15.04 -10.01
CA TYR A 57 -0.13 15.93 -11.11
C TYR A 57 1.39 16.02 -11.28
N GLY A 58 1.85 15.92 -12.52
CA GLY A 58 3.28 15.86 -12.87
C GLY A 58 3.93 14.47 -12.75
N ALA A 59 3.27 13.49 -12.12
CA ALA A 59 3.75 12.11 -12.10
C ALA A 59 3.42 11.37 -13.40
N THR A 60 4.24 10.37 -13.74
CA THR A 60 3.98 9.50 -14.90
C THR A 60 3.13 8.30 -14.47
N PRO A 61 1.93 8.10 -15.03
CA PRO A 61 1.11 6.94 -14.69
C PRO A 61 1.78 5.63 -15.16
N PRO A 62 1.36 4.46 -14.65
CA PRO A 62 1.81 3.16 -15.18
C PRO A 62 1.59 3.05 -16.70
N ALA A 63 2.46 2.29 -17.37
CA ALA A 63 2.35 2.09 -18.81
C ALA A 63 0.96 1.57 -19.22
N GLY A 64 0.39 2.14 -20.28
CA GLY A 64 -0.95 1.81 -20.76
C GLY A 64 -2.10 2.43 -19.96
N THR A 65 -1.82 3.28 -18.97
CA THR A 65 -2.84 3.99 -18.18
C THR A 65 -2.73 5.51 -18.36
N SER A 66 -3.74 6.25 -17.91
CA SER A 66 -3.85 7.70 -18.09
C SER A 66 -4.42 8.38 -16.85
N GLN A 67 -4.08 9.66 -16.67
CA GLN A 67 -4.65 10.53 -15.65
C GLN A 67 -6.01 11.12 -16.04
N VAL A 68 -6.45 10.97 -17.31
CA VAL A 68 -7.74 11.51 -17.76
C VAL A 68 -8.90 10.95 -16.92
N GLY A 69 -9.79 11.85 -16.48
CA GLY A 69 -10.95 11.50 -15.65
C GLY A 69 -10.60 11.20 -14.19
N LYS A 70 -9.34 11.38 -13.77
CA LYS A 70 -8.89 11.18 -12.39
C LYS A 70 -8.87 12.49 -11.61
N THR A 71 -9.04 12.37 -10.30
CA THR A 71 -8.70 13.42 -9.34
C THR A 71 -7.23 13.30 -8.98
N LEU A 72 -6.52 14.43 -8.90
CA LEU A 72 -5.09 14.48 -8.70
C LEU A 72 -4.72 15.32 -7.47
N PHE A 73 -3.72 14.88 -6.71
CA PHE A 73 -2.92 15.77 -5.87
C PHE A 73 -2.26 16.85 -6.73
N THR A 74 -2.03 18.04 -6.18
CA THR A 74 -1.48 19.16 -6.98
C THR A 74 -0.02 18.96 -7.39
N SER A 75 0.72 18.12 -6.66
CA SER A 75 2.09 17.74 -7.00
C SER A 75 2.54 16.47 -6.27
N VAL A 76 3.72 15.97 -6.63
CA VAL A 76 4.40 14.87 -5.92
C VAL A 76 4.72 15.24 -4.47
N GLU A 77 5.09 16.51 -4.22
CA GLU A 77 5.41 17.01 -2.89
C GLU A 77 4.17 17.06 -1.99
N GLU A 78 3.02 17.49 -2.51
CA GLU A 78 1.77 17.49 -1.73
C GLU A 78 1.38 16.07 -1.32
N TYR A 79 1.44 15.12 -2.27
CA TYR A 79 1.20 13.71 -1.97
C TYR A 79 2.22 13.16 -0.96
N THR A 80 3.50 13.48 -1.12
CA THR A 80 4.57 13.00 -0.22
C THR A 80 4.35 13.52 1.20
N GLY A 81 3.95 14.79 1.35
CA GLY A 81 3.58 15.36 2.63
C GLY A 81 2.38 14.65 3.27
N PHE A 82 1.35 14.37 2.48
CA PHE A 82 0.20 13.56 2.93
C PHE A 82 0.65 12.16 3.40
N TRP A 83 1.39 11.43 2.56
CA TRP A 83 1.81 10.06 2.85
C TRP A 83 2.67 9.97 4.12
N ASN A 84 3.67 10.86 4.25
CA ASN A 84 4.55 10.90 5.41
C ASN A 84 3.80 11.20 6.71
N ASN A 85 2.74 12.01 6.66
CA ASN A 85 1.91 12.25 7.83
C ASN A 85 0.96 11.08 8.13
N TYR A 86 0.44 10.39 7.12
CA TYR A 86 -0.43 9.22 7.30
C TYR A 86 0.30 8.01 7.91
N VAL A 87 1.52 7.72 7.45
CA VAL A 87 2.32 6.58 7.94
C VAL A 87 2.99 6.81 9.30
N ASP A 88 3.03 8.06 9.76
CA ASP A 88 3.52 8.41 11.09
C ASP A 88 2.34 8.40 12.10
N PRO A 89 2.27 7.40 13.00
CA PRO A 89 1.16 7.28 13.95
C PRO A 89 1.11 8.44 14.97
N LYS A 90 2.19 9.23 15.11
CA LYS A 90 2.17 10.44 15.94
C LYS A 90 1.49 11.61 15.25
N LYS A 91 1.47 11.61 13.91
CA LYS A 91 0.87 12.68 13.09
C LYS A 91 -0.55 12.36 12.65
N TYR A 92 -0.84 11.09 12.37
CA TYR A 92 -2.18 10.62 12.06
C TYR A 92 -2.66 9.58 13.07
N THR A 93 -3.58 10.01 13.92
CA THR A 93 -4.23 9.20 14.96
C THR A 93 -5.62 8.70 14.55
N GLY A 94 -6.04 8.93 13.29
CA GLY A 94 -7.30 8.43 12.77
C GLY A 94 -7.27 6.93 12.48
N VAL A 95 -8.35 6.42 11.88
CA VAL A 95 -8.52 4.99 11.59
C VAL A 95 -7.45 4.51 10.62
N ALA A 96 -6.71 3.47 11.01
CA ALA A 96 -5.83 2.71 10.14
C ALA A 96 -6.44 1.35 9.85
N VAL A 97 -6.63 1.04 8.57
CA VAL A 97 -7.12 -0.27 8.15
C VAL A 97 -6.05 -1.34 8.35
N GLN A 98 -6.48 -2.51 8.80
CA GLN A 98 -5.61 -3.66 9.00
C GLN A 98 -5.50 -4.47 7.71
N CYS A 99 -4.29 -4.81 7.31
CA CYS A 99 -4.02 -5.73 6.21
C CYS A 99 -3.86 -7.13 6.81
N SER A 100 -4.81 -8.02 6.51
CA SER A 100 -4.84 -9.41 6.99
C SER A 100 -5.49 -10.34 5.97
N GLY A 101 -5.49 -11.65 6.27
CA GLY A 101 -5.83 -12.74 5.36
C GLY A 101 -7.18 -12.68 4.62
N ASN A 102 -7.37 -13.64 3.71
CA ASN A 102 -8.52 -13.93 2.82
C ASN A 102 -9.03 -12.82 1.88
N HIS A 103 -8.87 -11.54 2.23
CA HIS A 103 -9.24 -10.42 1.37
C HIS A 103 -7.98 -9.77 0.81
N ALA A 104 -7.78 -9.89 -0.51
CA ALA A 104 -6.60 -9.34 -1.18
C ALA A 104 -6.64 -7.80 -1.30
N ARG A 105 -7.64 -7.10 -0.74
CA ARG A 105 -7.81 -5.66 -0.85
C ARG A 105 -8.36 -5.04 0.44
N GLN A 106 -7.88 -3.85 0.78
CA GLN A 106 -8.33 -3.05 1.92
C GLN A 106 -8.38 -1.57 1.53
N SER A 107 -9.25 -0.80 2.17
CA SER A 107 -9.48 0.60 1.81
C SER A 107 -9.75 1.45 3.05
N VAL A 108 -9.31 2.70 3.04
CA VAL A 108 -9.59 3.68 4.10
C VAL A 108 -9.69 5.09 3.54
N THR A 109 -10.63 5.87 4.06
CA THR A 109 -10.78 7.29 3.73
C THR A 109 -10.26 8.16 4.86
N VAL A 110 -9.47 9.17 4.52
CA VAL A 110 -8.67 9.94 5.47
C VAL A 110 -9.00 11.43 5.38
N TYR A 111 -9.54 12.00 6.47
CA TYR A 111 -10.21 13.31 6.49
C TYR A 111 -9.39 14.49 7.07
N SER A 112 -8.16 14.29 7.55
CA SER A 112 -7.52 15.35 8.36
C SER A 112 -5.99 15.38 8.38
N VAL A 113 -5.31 14.57 7.59
CA VAL A 113 -3.84 14.40 7.65
C VAL A 113 -3.05 15.69 7.33
N LEU A 114 -3.65 16.61 6.58
CA LEU A 114 -3.01 17.88 6.20
C LEU A 114 -3.39 19.05 7.12
N LYS A 115 -4.28 18.87 8.11
CA LYS A 115 -4.85 19.96 8.94
C LYS A 115 -5.44 21.11 8.10
N LYS A 116 -6.08 20.77 6.99
CA LYS A 116 -6.80 21.69 6.11
C LYS A 116 -8.25 21.24 6.01
N ASP A 117 -9.19 22.17 5.99
CA ASP A 117 -10.62 21.85 5.79
C ASP A 117 -10.90 21.28 4.40
N LYS A 118 -10.04 21.64 3.42
CA LYS A 118 -10.06 21.12 2.05
C LYS A 118 -8.64 20.87 1.55
N ILE A 119 -8.52 19.82 0.76
CA ILE A 119 -7.31 19.45 0.04
C ILE A 119 -7.41 20.06 -1.36
N GLY A 120 -6.41 20.82 -1.77
CA GLY A 120 -6.34 21.32 -3.14
C GLY A 120 -6.06 20.15 -4.09
N GLY A 121 -6.59 20.23 -5.31
CA GLY A 121 -6.28 19.22 -6.32
C GLY A 121 -6.76 19.61 -7.69
N TYR A 122 -6.66 18.67 -8.61
CA TYR A 122 -7.10 18.84 -9.98
C TYR A 122 -8.07 17.74 -10.39
N SER A 123 -9.02 18.08 -11.24
CA SER A 123 -9.78 17.12 -12.03
C SER A 123 -9.19 17.13 -13.44
N CYS A 124 -8.62 16.02 -13.87
CA CYS A 124 -7.94 15.95 -15.16
C CYS A 124 -8.93 15.72 -16.31
N THR A 125 -8.88 16.58 -17.32
CA THR A 125 -9.78 16.54 -18.49
C THR A 125 -9.07 16.18 -19.79
N GLY A 126 -7.74 16.25 -19.83
CA GLY A 126 -6.92 15.84 -20.98
C GLY A 126 -5.52 15.44 -20.56
N ALA A 127 -4.91 14.54 -21.34
CA ALA A 127 -3.55 14.07 -21.12
C ALA A 127 -2.70 14.12 -22.40
N ASP A 128 -1.39 14.14 -22.19
CA ASP A 128 -0.39 13.97 -23.25
C ASP A 128 -0.29 12.50 -23.71
N ALA A 129 0.60 12.25 -24.69
CA ALA A 129 0.83 10.91 -25.23
C ALA A 129 1.41 9.92 -24.21
N ALA A 130 1.97 10.40 -23.09
CA ALA A 130 2.45 9.58 -21.98
C ALA A 130 1.37 9.37 -20.89
N GLY A 131 0.13 9.82 -21.12
CA GLY A 131 -0.97 9.70 -20.18
C GLY A 131 -0.92 10.70 -19.02
N ARG A 132 0.00 11.67 -19.05
CA ARG A 132 0.12 12.71 -18.00
C ARG A 132 -0.87 13.83 -18.26
N CYS A 133 -1.48 14.33 -17.20
CA CYS A 133 -2.45 15.40 -17.31
C CYS A 133 -1.82 16.67 -17.88
N ASN A 134 -2.38 17.19 -18.99
CA ASN A 134 -1.98 18.46 -19.59
C ASN A 134 -3.14 19.47 -19.69
N ALA A 135 -4.37 19.03 -19.41
CA ALA A 135 -5.55 19.87 -19.27
C ALA A 135 -6.30 19.49 -18.01
N GLN A 136 -6.59 20.47 -17.15
CA GLN A 136 -7.21 20.25 -15.84
C GLN A 136 -8.10 21.40 -15.42
N THR A 137 -8.99 21.10 -14.47
CA THR A 137 -9.70 22.09 -13.67
C THR A 137 -9.25 22.00 -12.21
N ARG A 138 -9.01 23.15 -11.58
CA ARG A 138 -8.69 23.22 -10.15
C ARG A 138 -9.93 22.88 -9.34
N SER A 139 -9.75 21.98 -8.38
CA SER A 139 -10.79 21.46 -7.50
C SER A 139 -10.35 21.48 -6.04
N GLN A 140 -11.31 21.28 -5.14
CA GLN A 140 -11.08 21.06 -3.72
C GLN A 140 -11.77 19.77 -3.29
N PHE A 141 -11.13 19.04 -2.37
CA PHE A 141 -11.53 17.71 -1.92
C PHE A 141 -11.60 17.68 -0.39
N SER A 142 -12.44 16.81 0.19
CA SER A 142 -12.63 16.69 1.64
C SER A 142 -11.66 15.70 2.28
N SER A 143 -11.18 14.73 1.51
CA SER A 143 -10.44 13.57 2.03
C SER A 143 -9.59 12.91 0.97
N VAL A 144 -8.79 11.93 1.41
CA VAL A 144 -8.02 11.04 0.53
C VAL A 144 -8.51 9.61 0.72
N GLN A 145 -8.85 8.95 -0.38
CA GLN A 145 -9.06 7.51 -0.41
C GLN A 145 -7.72 6.80 -0.59
N LEU A 146 -7.42 5.80 0.23
CA LEU A 146 -6.28 4.91 0.07
C LEU A 146 -6.78 3.49 -0.13
N ASP A 147 -6.26 2.84 -1.16
CA ASP A 147 -6.53 1.44 -1.44
C ASP A 147 -5.22 0.65 -1.36
N PHE A 148 -5.26 -0.43 -0.61
CA PHE A 148 -4.19 -1.40 -0.44
C PHE A 148 -4.59 -2.70 -1.12
N GLU A 149 -3.65 -3.36 -1.77
CA GLU A 149 -3.91 -4.63 -2.46
C GLU A 149 -2.68 -5.55 -2.40
N VAL A 150 -2.92 -6.86 -2.43
CA VAL A 150 -1.86 -7.86 -2.59
C VAL A 150 -1.49 -7.95 -4.07
N VAL A 151 -0.31 -7.44 -4.42
CA VAL A 151 0.25 -7.52 -5.78
C VAL A 151 1.53 -8.34 -5.73
N LYS A 152 1.61 -9.40 -6.55
CA LYS A 152 2.76 -10.32 -6.60
C LYS A 152 3.14 -10.85 -5.20
N GLY A 153 2.14 -11.21 -4.40
CA GLY A 153 2.32 -11.76 -3.05
C GLY A 153 2.66 -10.75 -1.96
N ASN A 154 2.72 -9.45 -2.27
CA ASN A 154 3.04 -8.41 -1.30
C ASN A 154 1.88 -7.42 -1.16
N TRP A 155 1.55 -7.02 0.07
CA TRP A 155 0.69 -5.86 0.28
C TRP A 155 1.38 -4.58 -0.19
N ILE A 156 0.69 -3.80 -1.01
CA ILE A 156 1.16 -2.49 -1.48
C ILE A 156 0.09 -1.43 -1.22
N LEU A 157 0.49 -0.15 -1.20
CA LEU A 157 -0.45 0.92 -1.51
C LEU A 157 -0.72 0.84 -3.01
N LEU A 158 -1.90 0.36 -3.41
CA LEU A 158 -2.27 0.27 -4.81
C LEU A 158 -2.46 1.68 -5.37
N THR A 159 -3.25 2.51 -4.69
CA THR A 159 -3.50 3.89 -5.11
C THR A 159 -3.89 4.76 -3.94
N ALA A 160 -3.73 6.07 -4.09
CA ALA A 160 -4.32 7.07 -3.21
C ALA A 160 -4.79 8.27 -4.04
N TYR A 161 -5.97 8.81 -3.72
CA TYR A 161 -6.54 9.90 -4.51
C TYR A 161 -7.46 10.83 -3.71
N PRO A 162 -7.50 12.14 -4.02
CA PRO A 162 -8.43 13.08 -3.40
C PRO A 162 -9.89 12.75 -3.76
N VAL A 163 -10.79 12.79 -2.77
CA VAL A 163 -12.24 12.56 -2.91
C VAL A 163 -13.06 13.54 -2.06
N ASN A 164 -14.36 13.65 -2.35
CA ASN A 164 -15.31 14.46 -1.59
C ASN A 164 -16.16 13.61 -0.65
#